data_AF-A0AAD6V3M9-F1
#
_entry.id   AF-A0AAD6V3M9-F1
#
_cell.length_a   1.000
_cell.length_b   1.000
_cell.length_c   1.000
_cell.angle_alpha   90.00
_cell.angle_beta   90.00
_cell.angle_gamma   90.00
#
_symmetry.space_group_name_H-M   'P 1'
#
loop_
_entity.id
_entity.type
_entity.pdbx_description
1 polymer ?
#
loop_
_entity_poly.entity_id
_entity_poly.type
_entity_poly.pdbx_seq_one_letter_code
_entity_poly.pdbx_strand_id
1 'polypeptide(L)'
;IRCNMDIKFIGSGASAKAILYYITDYITKSQLKAHVAYAALELAIKKLGEFTPNEDDITVRSKHMLQKCAYALISHQELSAQQVASYLLDYEDHFTSHKFAKLFWTSFE
;
A
#
# COMPACT_ATOMS: atom_id res chain seq x y z
N ILE A 1 21.59 21.78 -3.88
CA ILE A 1 21.07 20.94 -2.77
C ILE A 1 22.12 20.92 -1.65
N ARG A 2 21.82 21.53 -0.49
CA ARG A 2 22.62 21.37 0.73
C ARG A 2 21.87 20.41 1.64
N CYS A 3 22.02 19.11 1.39
CA CYS A 3 21.49 18.10 2.30
C CYS A 3 22.48 17.95 3.46
N ASN A 4 21.99 18.09 4.69
CA ASN A 4 22.75 17.84 5.89
C ASN A 4 22.93 16.33 6.08
N MET A 5 23.90 15.73 5.39
CA MET A 5 24.23 14.32 5.59
C MET A 5 25.20 14.21 6.77
N ASP A 6 24.66 13.91 7.95
CA ASP A 6 25.46 13.49 9.09
C ASP A 6 25.92 12.04 8.86
N ILE A 7 27.23 11.85 8.68
CA ILE A 7 27.85 10.53 8.50
C ILE A 7 28.35 10.07 9.87
N LYS A 8 27.81 8.98 10.40
CA LYS A 8 28.27 8.35 11.65
C LYS A 8 28.95 7.02 11.37
N PHE A 9 30.08 6.78 12.04
CA PHE A 9 30.75 5.49 12.03
C PHE A 9 29.98 4.46 12.86
N ILE A 10 29.74 3.28 12.30
CA ILE A 10 29.13 2.15 12.99
C ILE A 10 30.19 1.07 13.20
N GLY A 11 30.73 0.98 14.41
CA GLY A 11 31.84 0.06 14.74
C GLY A 11 31.43 -1.37 15.07
N SER A 12 30.13 -1.69 15.12
CA SER A 12 29.63 -3.01 15.52
C SER A 12 28.68 -3.59 14.47
N GLY A 13 28.90 -4.86 14.09
CA GLY A 13 28.03 -5.57 13.15
C GLY A 13 26.59 -5.73 13.66
N ALA A 14 26.39 -5.90 14.98
CA ALA A 14 25.06 -5.98 15.56
C ALA A 14 24.30 -4.64 15.43
N SER A 15 24.98 -3.52 15.68
CA SER A 15 24.42 -2.18 15.49
C SER A 15 24.10 -1.90 14.03
N ALA A 16 25.00 -2.28 13.11
CA ALA A 16 24.78 -2.13 11.68
C ALA A 16 23.53 -2.91 11.23
N LYS A 17 23.39 -4.16 11.66
CA LYS A 17 22.22 -4.99 11.34
C LYS A 17 20.91 -4.39 11.86
N ALA A 18 20.90 -3.92 13.11
CA ALA A 18 19.70 -3.34 13.71
C ALA A 18 19.25 -2.05 12.99
N ILE A 19 20.21 -1.17 12.68
CA ILE A 19 19.94 0.07 11.94
C ILE A 19 19.44 -0.25 10.54
N LEU A 20 20.08 -1.18 9.83
CA LEU A 20 19.70 -1.54 8.47
C LEU A 20 18.29 -2.14 8.42
N TYR A 21 17.94 -2.98 9.41
CA TYR A 21 16.59 -3.53 9.53
C TYR A 21 15.55 -2.43 9.77
N TYR A 22 15.84 -1.50 10.69
CA TYR A 22 14.95 -0.36 10.99
C TYR A 22 14.72 0.53 9.76
N ILE A 23 15.79 0.90 9.05
CA ILE A 23 15.71 1.72 7.85
C ILE A 23 14.93 0.98 6.75
N THR A 24 15.23 -0.30 6.55
CA THR A 24 14.57 -1.11 5.52
C THR A 24 13.07 -1.19 5.81
N ASP A 25 12.67 -1.57 7.03
CA ASP A 25 11.25 -1.66 7.43
C ASP A 25 10.51 -0.32 7.26
N TYR A 26 11.18 0.79 7.55
CA TYR A 26 10.63 2.13 7.34
C TYR A 26 10.45 2.48 5.86
N ILE A 27 11.43 2.17 5.02
CA ILE A 27 11.39 2.47 3.58
C ILE A 27 10.37 1.55 2.89
N THR A 28 10.41 0.25 3.19
CA THR A 28 9.60 -0.79 2.55
C THR A 28 8.25 -0.96 3.24
N LYS A 29 7.57 0.13 3.59
CA LYS A 29 6.26 0.13 4.26
C LYS A 29 5.41 -1.04 3.77
N SER A 30 5.12 -1.96 4.69
CA SER A 30 4.38 -3.18 4.36
C SER A 30 2.98 -2.81 3.81
N GLN A 31 2.47 -3.65 2.90
CA GLN A 31 1.10 -3.49 2.42
C GLN A 31 0.08 -3.54 3.57
N LEU A 32 -1.09 -2.94 3.34
CA LEU A 32 -2.20 -2.97 4.29
C LEU A 32 -2.48 -4.41 4.75
N LYS A 33 -2.41 -4.65 6.06
CA LYS A 33 -2.70 -5.98 6.62
C LYS A 33 -4.14 -6.37 6.28
N ALA A 34 -4.34 -7.63 5.90
CA ALA A 34 -5.65 -8.13 5.45
C ALA A 34 -6.80 -7.82 6.45
N HIS A 35 -6.57 -8.00 7.75
CA HIS A 35 -7.60 -7.70 8.76
C HIS A 35 -8.00 -6.22 8.81
N VAL A 36 -7.05 -5.30 8.58
CA VAL A 36 -7.33 -3.85 8.52
C VAL A 36 -8.10 -3.53 7.24
N ALA A 37 -7.71 -4.14 6.11
CA ALA A 37 -8.42 -4.00 4.85
C ALA A 37 -9.88 -4.45 4.97
N TYR A 38 -10.14 -5.63 5.56
CA TYR A 38 -11.49 -6.12 5.76
C TYR A 38 -12.32 -5.24 6.69
N ALA A 39 -11.75 -4.77 7.80
CA ALA A 39 -12.44 -3.84 8.70
C ALA A 39 -12.80 -2.52 8.01
N ALA A 40 -11.90 -1.97 7.19
CA ALA A 40 -12.14 -0.76 6.41
C ALA A 40 -13.26 -0.94 5.38
N LEU A 41 -13.27 -2.09 4.68
CA LEU A 41 -14.31 -2.44 3.72
C LEU A 41 -15.67 -2.63 4.38
N GLU A 42 -15.73 -3.35 5.50
CA GLU A 42 -16.96 -3.55 6.27
C GLU A 42 -17.56 -2.20 6.69
N LEU A 43 -16.72 -1.31 7.22
CA LEU A 43 -17.14 0.03 7.61
C LEU A 43 -17.64 0.86 6.41
N ALA A 44 -16.96 0.77 5.26
CA ALA A 44 -17.36 1.45 4.04
C ALA A 44 -18.74 1.00 3.54
N ILE A 45 -19.02 -0.31 3.61
CA ILE A 45 -20.31 -0.89 3.24
C ILE A 45 -21.40 -0.46 4.24
N LYS A 46 -21.13 -0.52 5.54
CA LYS A 46 -22.08 -0.03 6.57
C LYS A 46 -22.44 1.45 6.36
N LYS A 47 -21.46 2.27 5.96
CA LYS A 47 -21.66 3.69 5.62
C LYS A 47 -22.39 3.93 4.28
N LEU A 48 -22.66 2.90 3.49
CA LEU A 48 -23.49 3.02 2.30
C LEU A 48 -24.99 3.05 2.65
N GLY A 49 -25.37 2.59 3.84
CA GLY A 49 -26.77 2.50 4.29
C GLY A 49 -27.51 1.31 3.68
N GLU A 50 -28.80 1.19 3.97
CA GLU A 50 -29.65 0.17 3.37
C GLU A 50 -30.00 0.51 1.91
N PHE A 51 -30.39 -0.50 1.12
CA PHE A 51 -30.82 -0.32 -0.26
C PHE A 51 -32.33 -0.16 -0.31
N THR A 52 -32.81 0.90 -0.94
CA THR A 52 -34.25 1.15 -1.15
C THR A 52 -34.59 0.96 -2.64
N PRO A 53 -35.23 -0.16 -3.04
CA PRO A 53 -35.41 -0.52 -4.46
C PRO A 53 -36.18 0.51 -5.31
N ASN A 54 -36.99 1.36 -4.70
CA ASN A 54 -37.78 2.39 -5.40
C ASN A 54 -37.06 3.73 -5.55
N GLU A 55 -35.98 3.96 -4.80
CA GLU A 55 -35.27 5.25 -4.75
C GLU A 55 -33.84 5.11 -5.28
N ASP A 56 -33.21 3.95 -5.07
CA ASP A 56 -31.82 3.70 -5.45
C ASP A 56 -31.71 3.06 -6.84
N ASP A 57 -31.01 3.74 -7.75
CA ASP A 57 -30.47 3.10 -8.96
C ASP A 57 -29.31 2.18 -8.58
N ILE A 58 -29.46 0.88 -8.87
CA ILE A 58 -28.48 -0.16 -8.60
C ILE A 58 -27.09 0.17 -9.17
N THR A 59 -27.03 0.77 -10.36
CA THR A 59 -25.78 1.11 -11.06
C THR A 59 -25.04 2.22 -10.32
N VAL A 60 -25.77 3.26 -9.92
CA VAL A 60 -25.23 4.39 -9.17
C VAL A 60 -24.75 3.92 -7.81
N ARG A 61 -25.54 3.09 -7.13
CA ARG A 61 -25.20 2.53 -5.83
C ARG A 61 -23.96 1.64 -5.89
N SER A 62 -23.86 0.75 -6.87
CA SER A 62 -22.67 -0.10 -7.06
C SER A 62 -21.41 0.74 -7.31
N LYS A 63 -21.52 1.82 -8.08
CA LYS A 63 -20.40 2.76 -8.29
C LYS A 63 -19.98 3.43 -6.99
N HIS A 64 -20.93 3.93 -6.20
CA HIS A 64 -20.66 4.51 -4.89
C HIS A 64 -20.03 3.50 -3.92
N MET A 65 -20.49 2.26 -3.93
CA MET A 65 -19.91 1.18 -3.12
C MET A 65 -18.42 0.99 -3.45
N LEU A 66 -18.08 0.83 -4.74
CA LEU A 66 -16.70 0.66 -5.19
C LEU A 66 -15.82 1.86 -4.80
N GLN A 67 -16.33 3.08 -5.00
CA GLN A 67 -15.61 4.31 -4.62
C GLN A 67 -15.36 4.39 -3.12
N LYS A 68 -16.38 4.16 -2.29
CA LYS A 68 -16.24 4.19 -0.82
C LYS A 68 -15.25 3.14 -0.33
N CYS A 69 -15.32 1.92 -0.86
CA CYS A 69 -14.39 0.85 -0.54
C CYS A 69 -12.94 1.22 -0.95
N ALA A 70 -12.75 1.73 -2.17
CA ALA A 70 -11.44 2.16 -2.66
C ALA A 70 -10.85 3.28 -1.78
N TYR A 71 -11.63 4.31 -1.47
CA TYR A 71 -11.16 5.41 -0.61
C TYR A 71 -10.89 4.97 0.82
N ALA A 72 -11.69 4.06 1.37
CA ALA A 72 -11.43 3.49 2.69
C ALA A 72 -10.09 2.74 2.71
N LEU A 73 -9.83 1.88 1.72
CA LEU A 73 -8.55 1.16 1.61
C LEU A 73 -7.36 2.13 1.46
N ILE A 74 -7.47 3.12 0.57
CA ILE A 74 -6.41 4.12 0.35
C ILE A 74 -6.15 4.93 1.62
N SER A 75 -7.18 5.30 2.39
CA SER A 75 -7.02 6.08 3.63
C SER A 75 -6.25 5.34 4.72
N HIS A 76 -6.22 4.01 4.68
CA HIS A 76 -5.48 3.17 5.61
C HIS A 76 -4.12 2.70 5.07
N GLN A 77 -3.83 2.95 3.79
CA GLN A 77 -2.54 2.62 3.19
C GLN A 77 -1.52 3.70 3.53
N GLU A 78 -0.48 3.31 4.28
CA GLU A 78 0.68 4.16 4.50
C GLU A 78 1.68 4.03 3.35
N LEU A 79 2.29 5.16 2.96
CA LEU A 79 3.40 5.23 2.02
C LEU A 79 4.59 5.90 2.70
N SER A 80 5.81 5.45 2.43
CA SER A 80 7.00 6.11 2.96
C SER A 80 7.27 7.41 2.20
N ALA A 81 7.84 8.40 2.88
CA ALA A 81 8.18 9.68 2.25
C ALA A 81 9.13 9.51 1.06
N GLN A 82 10.01 8.50 1.14
CA GLN A 82 10.95 8.13 0.09
C GLN A 82 10.22 7.58 -1.14
N GLN A 83 9.23 6.70 -0.95
CA GLN A 83 8.39 6.19 -2.05
C GLN A 83 7.64 7.35 -2.74
N VAL A 84 7.02 8.23 -1.97
CA VAL A 84 6.29 9.40 -2.51
C VAL A 84 7.23 10.32 -3.28
N ALA A 85 8.42 10.62 -2.73
CA ALA A 85 9.40 11.46 -3.40
C ALA A 85 9.93 10.82 -4.70
N SER A 86 10.21 9.51 -4.68
CA SER A 86 10.65 8.76 -5.88
C SER A 86 9.61 8.85 -6.99
N TYR A 87 8.35 8.63 -6.66
CA TYR A 87 7.23 8.72 -7.60
C TYR A 87 7.07 10.13 -8.18
N LEU A 88 7.11 11.17 -7.33
CA LEU A 88 6.96 12.56 -7.77
C LEU A 88 8.13 13.06 -8.64
N LEU A 89 9.32 12.47 -8.48
CA LEU A 89 10.52 12.81 -9.25
C LEU A 89 10.72 11.91 -10.48
N ASP A 90 9.75 11.03 -10.78
CA ASP A 90 9.83 10.07 -11.89
C ASP A 90 11.06 9.16 -11.81
N TYR A 91 11.45 8.77 -10.59
CA TYR A 91 12.51 7.81 -10.34
C TYR A 91 11.96 6.38 -10.32
N GLU A 92 12.73 5.45 -10.90
CA GLU A 92 12.40 4.03 -10.93
C GLU A 92 12.32 3.45 -9.51
N ASP A 93 11.24 2.72 -9.23
CA ASP A 93 10.97 2.05 -7.96
C ASP A 93 10.93 0.52 -8.09
N HIS A 94 11.11 0.00 -9.30
CA HIS A 94 11.12 -1.43 -9.62
C HIS A 94 12.52 -1.91 -10.00
N PHE A 95 13.22 -2.50 -9.05
CA PHE A 95 14.54 -3.10 -9.29
C PHE A 95 14.42 -4.62 -9.31
N THR A 96 14.68 -5.22 -10.47
CA THR A 96 14.76 -6.68 -10.61
C THR A 96 16.11 -7.10 -11.16
N SER A 97 16.72 -8.11 -10.54
CA SER A 97 17.96 -8.71 -11.03
C SER A 97 17.72 -9.70 -12.17
N HIS A 98 16.48 -10.18 -12.34
CA HIS A 98 16.13 -11.24 -13.28
C HIS A 98 14.82 -10.91 -14.01
N LYS A 99 14.63 -11.52 -15.18
CA LYS A 99 13.37 -11.46 -15.92
C LYS A 99 12.54 -12.69 -15.56
N PHE A 100 11.32 -12.48 -15.08
CA PHE A 100 10.39 -13.55 -14.74
C PHE A 100 9.42 -13.79 -15.89
N ALA A 101 9.02 -15.04 -16.11
CA ALA A 101 7.98 -15.40 -17.08
C ALA A 101 6.64 -15.59 -16.36
N LYS A 102 5.53 -15.23 -17.02
CA LYS A 102 4.19 -15.51 -16.51
C LYS A 102 3.95 -17.02 -16.56
N LEU A 103 3.60 -17.60 -15.42
CA LEU A 103 3.16 -18.99 -15.34
C LEU A 103 1.62 -18.98 -15.32
N PHE A 104 1.01 -19.51 -16.37
CA PHE A 104 -0.45 -19.65 -16.42
C PHE A 104 -0.82 -20.93 -15.68
N TRP A 105 -1.54 -20.80 -14.56
CA TRP A 105 -2.10 -21.95 -13.87
C TRP A 105 -3.18 -22.58 -14.75
N THR A 106 -3.12 -23.89 -14.93
CA THR A 106 -4.22 -24.67 -15.52
C THR A 106 -5.43 -24.60 -14.58
N SER A 107 -6.63 -24.70 -15.14
CA SER A 107 -7.88 -24.75 -14.37
C SER A 107 -7.79 -25.79 -13.26
N PHE A 108 -8.25 -25.44 -12.05
CA PHE A 108 -8.47 -26.43 -11.00
C PHE A 108 -9.61 -27.36 -11.47
N GLU A 109 -9.35 -28.68 -11.43
CA GLU A 109 -10.34 -29.73 -11.69
C GLU A 109 -11.23 -29.97 -10.46
#